data_AF-A0A844SFH4-F1
#
_entry.id   AF-A0A844SFH4-F1
#
_cell.length_a   1.000
_cell.length_b   1.000
_cell.length_c   1.000
_cell.angle_alpha   90.00
_cell.angle_beta   90.00
_cell.angle_gamma   90.00
#
_symmetry.space_group_name_H-M   'P 1'
#
loop_
_entity.id
_entity.type
_entity.pdbx_description
1 polymer ?
#
loop_
_entity_poly.entity_id
_entity_poly.type
_entity_poly.pdbx_seq_one_letter_code
_entity_poly.pdbx_strand_id
1 'polypeptide(L)'
;MSDRLSVFERIVRSARHVGQSPITEAREVHPFDERNIHPEISAVSLNLFDNGHYSQATFEAFKLLDNKVKSASGLAESGYKLMMAAFNETNPKIRLTDLATTSEKDEQLGFRYVFAGAMSAIRNPRGHDIIADPIDLCLDHLSFASVLLRTFDSRKAP
;
A
#
# COMPACT_ATOMS: atom_id res chain seq x y z
N MET A 1 -10.50 -43.26 -29.43
CA MET A 1 -10.69 -41.98 -28.70
C MET A 1 -9.38 -41.27 -28.30
N SER A 2 -8.19 -41.79 -28.64
CA SER A 2 -6.88 -41.21 -28.25
C SER A 2 -6.32 -40.14 -29.19
N ASP A 3 -6.91 -39.95 -30.37
CA ASP A 3 -6.25 -39.25 -31.49
C ASP A 3 -6.57 -37.74 -31.55
N ARG A 4 -7.69 -37.31 -30.93
CA ARG A 4 -8.04 -35.88 -30.89
C ARG A 4 -7.23 -35.11 -29.85
N LEU A 5 -6.83 -35.78 -28.76
CA LEU A 5 -6.07 -35.17 -27.68
C LEU A 5 -4.61 -34.95 -28.07
N SER A 6 -4.01 -35.88 -28.80
CA SER A 6 -2.66 -35.75 -29.37
C SER A 6 -2.57 -34.65 -30.41
N VAL A 7 -3.59 -34.52 -31.27
CA VAL A 7 -3.68 -33.43 -32.25
C VAL A 7 -3.84 -32.08 -31.55
N PHE A 8 -4.69 -32.00 -30.52
CA PHE A 8 -4.85 -30.79 -29.71
C PHE A 8 -3.54 -30.38 -29.01
N GLU A 9 -2.85 -31.33 -28.38
CA GLU A 9 -1.58 -31.06 -27.70
C GLU A 9 -0.51 -30.57 -28.67
N ARG A 10 -0.44 -31.15 -29.88
CA ARG A 10 0.49 -30.71 -30.93
C ARG A 10 0.21 -29.28 -31.38
N ILE A 11 -1.06 -28.92 -31.56
CA ILE A 11 -1.47 -27.57 -31.96
C ILE A 11 -1.07 -26.55 -30.88
N VAL A 12 -1.37 -26.84 -29.61
CA VAL A 12 -1.04 -25.96 -28.47
C VAL A 12 0.47 -25.78 -28.32
N ARG A 13 1.26 -26.86 -28.48
CA ARG A 13 2.73 -26.78 -28.44
C ARG A 13 3.30 -25.98 -29.61
N SER A 14 2.72 -26.09 -30.82
CA SER A 14 3.15 -25.28 -31.97
C SER A 14 2.75 -23.81 -31.88
N ALA A 15 1.69 -23.50 -31.13
CA ALA A 15 1.19 -22.15 -30.96
C ALA A 15 1.94 -21.34 -29.89
N ARG A 16 2.89 -21.95 -29.14
CA ARG A 16 3.67 -21.26 -28.08
C ARG A 16 4.40 -19.99 -28.53
N HIS A 17 4.62 -19.83 -29.84
CA HIS A 17 5.30 -18.67 -30.43
C HIS A 17 4.45 -17.89 -31.44
N VAL A 18 3.17 -18.23 -31.64
CA VAL A 18 2.28 -17.52 -32.56
C VAL A 18 1.62 -16.38 -31.79
N GLY A 19 2.26 -15.21 -31.79
CA GLY A 19 1.80 -14.01 -31.08
C GLY A 19 2.87 -13.32 -30.24
N GLN A 20 4.07 -13.89 -30.12
CA GLN A 20 5.23 -13.15 -29.61
C GLN A 20 5.69 -12.20 -30.71
N SER A 21 5.12 -10.99 -30.72
CA SER A 21 5.85 -9.83 -31.25
C SER A 21 7.25 -9.86 -30.66
N PRO A 22 8.31 -9.50 -31.40
CA PRO A 22 9.59 -9.27 -30.77
C PRO A 22 9.34 -8.15 -29.76
N ILE A 23 9.24 -8.52 -28.48
CA ILE A 23 9.31 -7.55 -27.40
C ILE A 23 10.72 -7.03 -27.55
N THR A 24 10.84 -5.86 -28.18
CA THR A 24 11.96 -4.99 -27.93
C THR A 24 11.90 -4.77 -26.43
N GLU A 25 12.67 -5.57 -25.67
CA GLU A 25 12.81 -5.45 -24.22
C GLU A 25 13.49 -4.11 -23.93
N ALA A 26 12.77 -3.01 -24.13
CA ALA A 26 12.87 -1.93 -23.19
C ALA A 26 12.58 -2.59 -21.84
N ARG A 27 13.55 -2.61 -20.93
CA ARG A 27 13.29 -2.99 -19.54
C ARG A 27 12.12 -2.13 -19.08
N GLU A 28 10.91 -2.67 -19.11
CA GLU A 28 9.77 -2.03 -18.47
C GLU A 28 10.14 -1.99 -16.99
N VAL A 29 10.38 -0.78 -16.51
CA VAL A 29 10.68 -0.53 -15.10
C VAL A 29 9.45 -0.99 -14.33
N HIS A 30 9.65 -1.81 -13.30
CA HIS A 30 8.53 -2.31 -12.52
C HIS A 30 7.75 -1.13 -11.92
N PRO A 31 6.40 -1.12 -11.92
CA PRO A 31 5.62 0.02 -11.41
C PRO A 31 5.99 0.45 -9.98
N PHE A 32 6.43 -0.50 -9.14
CA PHE A 32 6.91 -0.18 -7.79
C PHE A 32 8.22 0.58 -7.79
N ASP A 33 9.12 0.27 -8.73
CA ASP A 33 10.39 0.98 -8.90
C ASP A 33 10.15 2.36 -9.52
N GLU A 34 9.30 2.42 -10.55
CA GLU A 34 8.92 3.68 -11.22
C GLU A 34 8.31 4.69 -10.25
N ARG A 35 7.42 4.23 -9.37
CA ARG A 35 6.75 5.08 -8.37
C ARG A 35 7.53 5.21 -7.07
N ASN A 36 8.71 4.60 -6.98
CA ASN A 36 9.52 4.57 -5.76
C ASN A 36 8.66 4.19 -4.54
N ILE A 37 8.03 3.01 -4.57
CA ILE A 37 7.21 2.51 -3.46
C ILE A 37 8.12 2.20 -2.27
N HIS A 38 7.68 2.55 -1.06
CA HIS A 38 8.48 2.39 0.14
C HIS A 38 8.85 0.89 0.34
N PRO A 39 10.11 0.54 0.68
CA PRO A 39 10.56 -0.86 0.72
C PRO A 39 9.70 -1.76 1.61
N GLU A 40 9.25 -1.27 2.77
CA GLU A 40 8.36 -2.04 3.65
C GLU A 40 6.94 -2.21 3.10
N ILE A 41 6.44 -1.24 2.33
CA ILE A 41 5.17 -1.39 1.60
C ILE A 41 5.34 -2.43 0.50
N SER A 42 6.46 -2.36 -0.25
CA SER A 42 6.81 -3.35 -1.26
C SER A 42 6.85 -4.77 -0.69
N ALA A 43 7.43 -4.94 0.50
CA ALA A 43 7.53 -6.24 1.16
C ALA A 43 6.18 -6.91 1.44
N VAL A 44 5.11 -6.14 1.70
CA VAL A 44 3.78 -6.69 2.00
C VAL A 44 2.84 -6.69 0.80
N SER A 45 3.08 -5.83 -0.20
CA SER A 45 2.14 -5.59 -1.30
C SER A 45 2.60 -6.11 -2.66
N LEU A 46 3.91 -6.29 -2.90
CA LEU A 46 4.44 -6.59 -4.23
C LEU A 46 3.89 -7.91 -4.79
N ASN A 47 4.04 -9.01 -4.06
CA ASN A 47 3.52 -10.31 -4.50
C ASN A 47 2.00 -10.30 -4.72
N LEU A 48 1.25 -9.53 -3.94
CA LEU A 48 -0.20 -9.40 -4.13
C LEU A 48 -0.51 -8.63 -5.40
N PHE A 49 0.21 -7.54 -5.65
CA PHE A 49 0.07 -6.72 -6.84
C PHE A 49 0.38 -7.50 -8.12
N ASP A 50 1.52 -8.20 -8.15
CA ASP A 50 1.98 -8.97 -9.33
C ASP A 50 1.02 -10.10 -9.70
N ASN A 51 0.26 -10.62 -8.72
CA ASN A 51 -0.77 -11.64 -8.90
C ASN A 51 -2.18 -11.06 -9.15
N GLY A 52 -2.32 -9.74 -9.31
CA GLY A 52 -3.59 -9.08 -9.59
C GLY A 52 -4.51 -8.89 -8.38
N HIS A 53 -4.01 -9.11 -7.16
CA HIS A 53 -4.77 -8.92 -5.91
C HIS A 53 -4.69 -7.47 -5.41
N TYR A 54 -5.06 -6.51 -6.25
CA TYR A 54 -4.87 -5.07 -6.03
C TYR A 54 -5.54 -4.53 -4.76
N SER A 55 -6.78 -4.94 -4.49
CA SER A 55 -7.47 -4.53 -3.26
C SER A 55 -6.76 -5.03 -2.00
N GLN A 56 -6.25 -6.26 -2.06
CA GLN A 56 -5.52 -6.87 -0.95
C GLN A 56 -4.13 -6.25 -0.78
N ALA A 57 -3.43 -5.97 -1.88
CA ALA A 57 -2.15 -5.26 -1.88
C ALA A 57 -2.30 -3.89 -1.20
N THR A 58 -3.35 -3.15 -1.53
CA THR A 58 -3.70 -1.88 -0.87
C THR A 58 -4.02 -2.09 0.61
N PHE A 59 -4.86 -3.07 0.94
CA PHE A 59 -5.25 -3.34 2.32
C PHE A 59 -4.04 -3.67 3.22
N GLU A 60 -3.14 -4.55 2.77
CA GLU A 60 -1.95 -4.94 3.54
C GLU A 60 -0.97 -3.77 3.73
N ALA A 61 -0.84 -2.87 2.74
CA ALA A 61 -0.05 -1.65 2.89
C ALA A 61 -0.53 -0.76 4.05
N PHE A 62 -1.83 -0.46 4.11
CA PHE A 62 -2.37 0.38 5.18
C PHE A 62 -2.48 -0.36 6.52
N LYS A 63 -2.64 -1.69 6.51
CA LYS A 63 -2.58 -2.52 7.71
C LYS A 63 -1.17 -2.53 8.32
N LEU A 64 -0.14 -2.55 7.49
CA LEU A 64 1.24 -2.37 7.97
C LEU A 64 1.40 -1.00 8.66
N LEU A 65 0.89 0.07 8.05
CA LEU A 65 0.93 1.42 8.65
C LEU A 65 0.21 1.46 10.01
N ASP A 66 -1.00 0.89 10.09
CA ASP A 66 -1.77 0.75 11.33
C ASP A 66 -0.97 0.04 12.42
N ASN A 67 -0.35 -1.09 12.08
CA ASN A 67 0.48 -1.86 13.00
C ASN A 67 1.73 -1.12 13.47
N LYS A 68 2.42 -0.37 12.60
CA LYS A 68 3.60 0.42 12.99
C LYS A 68 3.22 1.55 13.95
N VAL A 69 2.13 2.26 13.68
CA VAL A 69 1.61 3.32 14.57
C VAL A 69 1.18 2.71 15.90
N LYS A 70 0.49 1.56 15.88
CA LYS A 70 0.06 0.85 17.07
C LYS A 70 1.25 0.46 17.96
N SER A 71 2.26 -0.15 17.35
CA SER A 71 3.47 -0.59 18.04
C SER A 71 4.26 0.57 18.64
N ALA A 72 4.37 1.70 17.94
CA ALA A 72 5.13 2.85 18.44
C ALA A 72 4.37 3.61 19.54
N SER A 73 3.05 3.79 19.39
CA SER A 73 2.23 4.53 20.37
C SER A 73 1.91 3.74 21.64
N GLY A 74 2.00 2.40 21.62
CA GLY A 74 1.59 1.53 22.71
C GLY A 74 0.08 1.49 22.96
N LEU A 75 -0.73 1.99 22.02
CA LEU A 75 -2.19 2.01 22.13
C LEU A 75 -2.80 0.67 21.68
N ALA A 76 -3.93 0.29 22.28
CA ALA A 76 -4.65 -0.94 21.92
C ALA A 76 -5.62 -0.77 20.74
N GLU A 77 -5.96 0.47 20.40
CA GLU A 77 -6.89 0.84 19.32
C GLU A 77 -6.35 0.47 17.92
N SER A 78 -7.20 0.64 16.90
CA SER A 78 -6.85 0.48 15.47
C SER A 78 -7.58 1.48 14.58
N GLY A 79 -7.06 1.71 13.38
CA GLY A 79 -7.67 2.53 12.36
C GLY A 79 -7.84 3.98 12.81
N TYR A 80 -9.00 4.57 12.52
CA TYR A 80 -9.32 5.97 12.84
C TYR A 80 -9.00 6.37 14.28
N LYS A 81 -9.47 5.58 15.25
CA LYS A 81 -9.30 5.89 16.69
C LYS A 81 -7.83 5.90 17.08
N LEU A 82 -7.06 4.95 16.57
CA LEU A 82 -5.63 4.88 16.80
C LEU A 82 -4.93 6.13 16.26
N MET A 83 -5.17 6.51 15.01
CA MET A 83 -4.50 7.66 14.39
C MET A 83 -4.84 8.97 15.09
N MET A 84 -6.11 9.16 15.47
CA MET A 84 -6.55 10.35 16.20
C MET A 84 -5.92 10.47 17.59
N ALA A 85 -5.73 9.35 18.29
CA ALA A 85 -5.11 9.32 19.61
C ALA A 85 -3.58 9.42 19.54
N ALA A 86 -2.97 8.70 18.60
CA ALA A 86 -1.51 8.62 18.46
C ALA A 86 -0.88 9.96 18.12
N PHE A 87 -1.45 10.68 17.15
CA PHE A 87 -0.89 11.93 16.62
C PHE A 87 -1.50 13.20 17.25
N ASN A 88 -2.15 13.09 18.39
CA ASN A 88 -2.76 14.24 19.07
C ASN A 88 -1.71 15.32 19.44
N GLU A 89 -1.86 16.55 18.98
CA GLU A 89 -0.94 17.66 19.21
C GLU A 89 -0.88 18.15 20.67
N THR A 90 -1.91 17.88 21.47
CA THR A 90 -1.98 18.29 22.90
C THR A 90 -1.32 17.26 23.81
N ASN A 91 -1.47 15.97 23.50
CA ASN A 91 -0.85 14.86 24.24
C ASN A 91 -0.43 13.75 23.26
N PRO A 92 0.62 14.00 22.45
CA PRO A 92 1.02 13.07 21.41
C PRO A 92 1.60 11.81 22.05
N LYS A 93 1.20 10.66 21.52
CA LYS A 93 2.03 9.47 21.68
C LYS A 93 3.17 9.61 20.69
N ILE A 94 2.85 9.75 19.41
CA ILE A 94 3.85 9.95 18.36
C ILE A 94 3.99 11.42 17.98
N ARG A 95 5.22 11.94 17.98
CA ARG A 95 5.54 13.29 17.52
C ARG A 95 6.18 13.26 16.14
N LEU A 96 5.49 13.80 15.13
CA LEU A 96 6.04 13.96 13.78
C LEU A 96 6.97 15.17 13.69
N THR A 97 6.67 16.23 14.44
CA THR A 97 7.44 17.47 14.51
C THR A 97 7.86 17.77 15.95
N ASP A 98 8.64 18.85 16.14
CA ASP A 98 9.04 19.28 17.49
C ASP A 98 7.91 19.98 18.27
N LEU A 99 6.78 20.32 17.63
CA LEU A 99 5.61 20.98 18.25
C LEU A 99 5.95 22.30 18.98
N ALA A 100 7.06 22.95 18.63
CA ALA A 100 7.53 24.17 19.27
C ALA A 100 6.80 25.40 18.70
N THR A 101 6.52 25.40 17.40
CA THR A 101 5.88 26.50 16.68
C THR A 101 4.42 26.18 16.34
N THR A 102 3.64 27.22 15.99
CA THR A 102 2.26 27.03 15.51
C THR A 102 2.23 26.19 14.24
N SER A 103 3.11 26.45 13.26
CA SER A 103 3.18 25.64 12.03
C SER A 103 3.46 24.16 12.30
N GLU A 104 4.36 23.84 13.23
CA GLU A 104 4.65 22.45 13.58
C GLU A 104 3.47 21.74 14.23
N LYS A 105 2.67 22.47 15.02
CA LYS A 105 1.42 21.95 15.61
C LYS A 105 0.34 21.75 14.56
N ASP A 106 0.21 22.69 13.63
CA ASP A 106 -0.74 22.60 12.51
C ASP A 106 -0.38 21.44 11.57
N GLU A 107 0.92 21.22 11.32
CA GLU A 107 1.40 20.08 10.53
C GLU A 107 1.07 18.74 11.20
N GLN A 108 1.36 18.61 12.50
CA GLN A 108 0.98 17.44 13.30
C GLN A 108 -0.53 17.20 13.25
N LEU A 109 -1.34 18.25 13.45
CA LEU A 109 -2.79 18.19 13.37
C LEU A 109 -3.28 17.77 11.97
N GLY A 110 -2.66 18.29 10.92
CA GLY A 110 -2.94 17.93 9.54
C GLY A 110 -2.68 16.45 9.30
N PHE A 111 -1.49 15.97 9.64
CA PHE A 111 -1.17 14.55 9.48
C PHE A 111 -2.02 13.64 10.35
N ARG A 112 -2.42 14.06 11.56
CA ARG A 112 -3.42 13.32 12.36
C ARG A 112 -4.67 13.02 11.54
N TYR A 113 -5.22 14.01 10.84
CA TYR A 113 -6.40 13.83 10.00
C TYR A 113 -6.10 13.02 8.73
N VAL A 114 -4.96 13.23 8.09
CA VAL A 114 -4.59 12.50 6.87
C VAL A 114 -4.44 11.00 7.17
N PHE A 115 -3.74 10.63 8.24
CA PHE A 115 -3.61 9.23 8.66
C PHE A 115 -4.96 8.63 9.06
N ALA A 116 -5.77 9.36 9.84
CA ALA A 116 -7.08 8.88 10.25
C ALA A 116 -8.04 8.70 9.05
N GLY A 117 -8.02 9.65 8.11
CA GLY A 117 -8.78 9.61 6.86
C GLY A 117 -8.34 8.44 5.98
N ALA A 118 -7.04 8.19 5.84
CA ALA A 118 -6.52 7.04 5.09
C ALA A 118 -7.04 5.71 5.66
N MET A 119 -7.08 5.58 6.99
CA MET A 119 -7.65 4.38 7.63
C MET A 119 -9.15 4.24 7.33
N SER A 120 -9.91 5.32 7.50
CA SER A 120 -11.37 5.29 7.31
C SER A 120 -11.82 5.12 5.86
N ALA A 121 -11.15 5.79 4.92
CA ALA A 121 -11.59 5.87 3.52
C ALA A 121 -10.94 4.80 2.63
N ILE A 122 -9.72 4.35 2.95
CA ILE A 122 -8.98 3.43 2.10
C ILE A 122 -8.92 2.04 2.75
N ARG A 123 -8.38 1.95 3.97
CA ARG A 123 -8.15 0.65 4.63
C ARG A 123 -9.46 -0.03 5.03
N ASN A 124 -10.35 0.69 5.71
CA ASN A 124 -11.54 0.10 6.31
C ASN A 124 -12.52 -0.50 5.30
N PRO A 125 -12.88 0.16 4.18
CA PRO A 125 -13.76 -0.45 3.19
C PRO A 125 -13.21 -1.79 2.67
N ARG A 126 -11.90 -1.88 2.42
CA ARG A 126 -11.25 -3.13 1.96
C ARG A 126 -11.17 -4.22 3.03
N GLY A 127 -11.27 -3.84 4.31
CA GLY A 127 -11.29 -4.78 5.44
C GLY A 127 -12.68 -5.25 5.85
N HIS A 128 -13.74 -4.56 5.40
CA HIS A 128 -15.12 -4.85 5.77
C HIS A 128 -15.97 -5.35 4.60
N ASP A 129 -15.65 -4.93 3.37
CA ASP A 129 -16.40 -5.22 2.16
C ASP A 129 -15.54 -5.92 1.11
N ILE A 130 -16.20 -6.55 0.12
CA ILE A 130 -15.53 -7.14 -1.04
C ILE A 130 -15.43 -6.07 -2.13
N ILE A 131 -14.23 -5.51 -2.30
CA ILE A 131 -13.95 -4.45 -3.27
C ILE A 131 -12.94 -4.95 -4.30
N ALA A 132 -13.13 -4.60 -5.56
CA ALA A 132 -12.17 -4.83 -6.63
C ALA A 132 -11.57 -3.49 -7.08
N ASP A 133 -10.30 -3.27 -6.73
CA ASP A 133 -9.56 -2.08 -7.14
C ASP A 133 -8.98 -2.26 -8.56
N PRO A 134 -9.07 -1.24 -9.43
CA PRO A 134 -8.26 -1.20 -10.64
C PRO A 134 -6.78 -0.99 -10.28
N ILE A 135 -5.90 -1.38 -11.21
CA ILE A 135 -4.43 -1.31 -11.04
C ILE A 135 -3.94 0.09 -10.69
N ASP A 136 -4.44 1.13 -11.38
CA ASP A 136 -4.03 2.52 -11.18
C ASP A 136 -4.35 3.02 -9.78
N LEU A 137 -5.57 2.72 -9.30
CA LEU A 137 -6.01 3.11 -7.97
C LEU A 137 -5.17 2.42 -6.89
N CYS A 138 -4.82 1.15 -7.10
CA CYS A 138 -3.93 0.44 -6.18
C CYS A 138 -2.56 1.09 -6.14
N LEU A 139 -1.94 1.38 -7.29
CA LEU A 139 -0.64 2.05 -7.32
C LEU A 139 -0.68 3.44 -6.68
N ASP A 140 -1.75 4.22 -6.87
CA ASP A 140 -1.93 5.52 -6.22
C ASP A 140 -2.02 5.39 -4.70
N HIS A 141 -2.78 4.40 -4.23
CA HIS A 141 -2.87 4.08 -2.80
C HIS A 141 -1.54 3.59 -2.22
N LEU A 142 -0.77 2.78 -2.93
CA LEU A 142 0.55 2.33 -2.48
C LEU A 142 1.55 3.48 -2.44
N SER A 143 1.51 4.38 -3.42
CA SER A 143 2.31 5.62 -3.39
C SER A 143 1.93 6.49 -2.20
N PHE A 144 0.63 6.64 -1.93
CA PHE A 144 0.16 7.41 -0.78
C PHE A 144 0.55 6.77 0.56
N ALA A 145 0.38 5.46 0.71
CA ALA A 145 0.85 4.71 1.87
C ALA A 145 2.37 4.90 2.08
N SER A 146 3.14 4.94 0.98
CA SER A 146 4.58 5.19 1.00
C SER A 146 4.92 6.61 1.48
N VAL A 147 4.12 7.63 1.13
CA VAL A 147 4.28 8.98 1.69
C VAL A 147 4.07 8.97 3.20
N LEU A 148 2.95 8.39 3.67
CA LEU A 148 2.64 8.33 5.09
C LEU A 148 3.69 7.56 5.89
N LEU A 149 4.17 6.44 5.36
CA LEU A 149 5.20 5.66 6.03
C LEU A 149 6.53 6.42 6.13
N ARG A 150 6.94 7.14 5.09
CA ARG A 150 8.13 8.01 5.15
C ARG A 150 7.99 9.14 6.15
N THR A 151 6.81 9.76 6.21
CA THR A 151 6.49 10.77 7.25
C THR A 151 6.62 10.16 8.64
N PHE A 152 6.07 8.96 8.84
CA PHE A 152 6.15 8.24 10.11
C PHE A 152 7.59 7.82 10.48
N ASP A 153 8.39 7.38 9.51
CA ASP A 153 9.79 6.99 9.75
C ASP A 153 10.66 8.21 10.09
N SER A 154 10.28 9.40 9.61
CA SER A 154 10.95 10.68 9.89
C SER A 154 10.52 11.34 11.21
N ARG A 155 9.67 10.68 12.02
CA ARG A 155 9.16 11.20 13.29
C ARG A 155 10.26 11.55 14.28
N LYS A 156 9.98 12.49 15.19
CA LYS A 156 10.89 12.95 16.25
C LYS A 156 10.88 12.06 17.50
N ALA A 157 9.72 11.52 17.87
CA ALA A 157 9.60 10.65 19.05
C ALA A 157 8.53 9.56 18.86
N PRO A 158 8.67 8.40 19.55
CA PRO A 158 7.65 7.34 19.62
C PRO A 158 6.42 7.78 20.39
#